data_AF-A0A3A6NM73-F1
#
_entry.id   AF-A0A3A6NM73-F1
#
_cell.length_a   1.000
_cell.length_b   1.000
_cell.length_c   1.000
_cell.angle_alpha   90.00
_cell.angle_beta   90.00
_cell.angle_gamma   90.00
#
_symmetry.space_group_name_H-M   'P 1'
#
loop_
_entity.id
_entity.type
_entity.pdbx_description
1 polymer ?
#
loop_
_entity_poly.entity_id
_entity_poly.type
_entity_poly.pdbx_seq_one_letter_code
_entity_poly.pdbx_strand_id
1 'polypeptide(L)' 'MDDLIYFVSLITFFAISLRILRALHIENHFEKFKLWEIKAAYFLGALMMGHMLAEVMVRISLLLTDYFN' A
#
# COMPACT_ATOMS: atom_id res chain seq x y z
N MET A 1 -6.78 -16.01 11.12
CA MET A 1 -5.41 -15.94 10.56
C MET A 1 -5.36 -14.89 9.45
N ASP A 2 -6.43 -14.79 8.66
CA ASP A 2 -6.57 -13.82 7.57
C ASP A 2 -6.40 -12.35 8.01
N ASP A 3 -6.97 -11.94 9.14
CA ASP A 3 -6.78 -10.58 9.67
C ASP A 3 -5.30 -10.28 9.97
N LEU A 4 -4.56 -11.26 10.48
CA LEU A 4 -3.14 -11.10 10.78
C LEU A 4 -2.32 -11.00 9.49
N ILE A 5 -2.62 -11.84 8.50
CA ILE A 5 -2.01 -11.76 7.16
C ILE A 5 -2.32 -10.41 6.52
N TYR A 6 -3.57 -9.95 6.62
CA TYR A 6 -3.99 -8.64 6.12
C TYR A 6 -3.20 -7.51 6.78
N PHE A 7 -3.15 -7.42 8.11
CA PHE A 7 -2.48 -6.33 8.80
C PHE A 7 -0.97 -6.30 8.55
N VAL A 8 -0.30 -7.46 8.57
CA VAL A 8 1.14 -7.54 8.29
C VAL A 8 1.42 -7.16 6.84
N SER A 9 0.61 -7.63 5.90
CA SER A 9 0.73 -7.30 4.47
C SER A 9 0.47 -5.82 4.23
N LEU A 10 -0.56 -5.24 4.86
CA LEU A 10 -0.92 -3.83 4.74
C LEU A 10 0.24 -2.93 5.17
N ILE A 11 0.82 -3.17 6.35
CA ILE A 11 1.95 -2.38 6.86
C ILE A 11 3.16 -2.52 5.92
N THR A 12 3.45 -3.74 5.47
CA THR A 12 4.59 -4.02 4.59
C THR A 12 4.43 -3.33 3.24
N PHE A 13 3.29 -3.53 2.57
CA PHE A 13 3.01 -2.95 1.27
C PHE A 13 2.80 -1.44 1.32
N PHE A 14 2.27 -0.90 2.41
CA PHE A 14 2.22 0.54 2.64
C PHE A 14 3.63 1.14 2.67
N ALA A 15 4.55 0.56 3.45
CA ALA A 15 5.92 1.03 3.55
C ALA A 15 6.67 0.95 2.21
N ILE A 16 6.45 -0.13 1.45
CA ILE A 16 7.02 -0.30 0.10
C ILE A 16 6.43 0.74 -0.85
N SER A 17 5.10 0.89 -0.89
CA SER A 17 4.40 1.83 -1.77
C SER A 17 4.84 3.26 -1.50
N LEU A 18 4.99 3.64 -0.22
CA LEU A 18 5.47 4.96 0.16
C LEU A 18 6.90 5.23 -0.33
N ARG A 19 7.79 4.22 -0.30
CA ARG A 19 9.15 4.34 -0.86
C ARG A 19 9.12 4.47 -2.38
N ILE A 20 8.30 3.69 -3.07
CA ILE A 20 8.16 3.74 -4.53
C ILE A 20 7.62 5.09 -4.97
N LEU A 21 6.54 5.57 -4.34
CA LEU A 21 5.99 6.89 -4.61
C LEU A 21 7.08 7.95 -4.43
N ARG A 22 7.88 7.90 -3.35
CA ARG A 22 8.93 8.90 -3.09
C ARG A 22 10.00 8.89 -4.17
N ALA A 23 10.33 7.72 -4.71
CA ALA A 23 11.27 7.58 -5.82
C ALA A 23 10.70 8.09 -7.15
N LEU A 24 9.36 8.14 -7.30
CA LEU A 24 8.69 8.70 -8.47
C LEU A 24 8.65 10.24 -8.48
N HIS A 25 9.09 10.89 -7.39
CA HIS A 25 9.12 12.34 -7.27
C HIS A 25 7.80 13.01 -7.67
N ILE A 26 6.67 12.44 -7.23
CA ILE A 26 5.34 12.95 -7.58
C ILE A 26 5.12 14.40 -7.11
N GLU A 27 5.93 14.90 -6.16
CA GLU A 27 5.95 16.32 -5.75
C GLU A 27 6.18 17.28 -6.91
N ASN A 28 6.87 16.85 -7.98
CA ASN A 28 7.14 17.68 -9.15
C ASN A 28 5.87 18.03 -9.95
N HIS A 29 4.78 17.30 -9.75
CA HIS A 29 3.50 17.57 -10.39
C HIS A 29 2.61 18.55 -9.59
N PHE A 30 2.97 18.90 -8.36
CA PHE A 30 2.19 19.80 -7.52
C PHE A 30 2.66 21.26 -7.65
N GLU A 31 1.74 22.19 -7.40
CA GLU A 31 2.08 23.60 -7.29
C GLU A 31 3.05 23.85 -6.12
N LYS A 32 3.98 24.79 -6.32
CA LYS A 32 4.97 25.16 -5.30
C LYS A 32 4.25 25.61 -4.02
N PHE A 33 4.83 25.27 -2.86
CA PHE A 33 4.34 25.57 -1.50
C PHE A 33 3.15 24.77 -0.99
N LYS A 34 2.63 23.80 -1.73
CA LYS A 34 1.55 22.91 -1.27
C LYS A 34 2.05 21.67 -0.50
N LEU A 35 2.86 21.88 0.53
CA LEU A 35 3.50 20.80 1.31
C LEU A 35 2.50 19.82 1.95
N TRP A 36 1.32 20.31 2.35
CA TRP A 36 0.28 19.48 2.94
C TRP A 36 -0.38 18.55 1.92
N GLU A 37 -0.71 19.06 0.72
CA GLU A 37 -1.31 18.26 -0.36
C GLU A 37 -0.33 17.19 -0.85
N ILE A 38 0.96 17.54 -0.98
CA ILE A 38 2.00 16.59 -1.37
C ILE A 38 2.10 15.45 -0.34
N LYS A 39 2.20 15.77 0.95
CA LYS A 39 2.23 14.75 2.02
C LYS A 39 0.99 13.87 2.03
N ALA A 40 -0.19 14.47 1.83
CA ALA A 40 -1.44 13.74 1.76
C ALA A 40 -1.48 12.79 0.54
N ALA A 41 -1.05 13.25 -0.64
CA ALA A 41 -0.99 12.43 -1.85
C ALA A 41 -0.06 11.22 -1.66
N TYR A 42 1.11 11.44 -1.06
CA TYR A 42 2.04 10.38 -0.69
C TYR A 42 1.42 9.34 0.24
N PHE A 43 0.79 9.81 1.31
CA PHE A 43 0.21 8.95 2.33
C PHE A 43 -1.00 8.18 1.78
N LEU A 44 -1.95 8.88 1.16
CA LEU A 44 -3.18 8.29 0.63
C LEU A 44 -2.88 7.34 -0.54
N GLY A 45 -1.99 7.74 -1.46
CA GLY A 45 -1.56 6.88 -2.55
C GLY A 45 -0.90 5.59 -2.05
N ALA A 46 -0.03 5.70 -1.05
CA ALA A 46 0.61 4.54 -0.45
C ALA A 46 -0.38 3.65 0.31
N LEU A 47 -1.35 4.25 1.00
CA LEU A 47 -2.39 3.52 1.75
C LEU A 47 -3.33 2.77 0.82
N MET A 48 -3.79 3.40 -0.27
CA MET A 48 -4.63 2.75 -1.28
C MET A 48 -3.91 1.57 -1.92
N MET A 49 -2.66 1.76 -2.37
CA MET A 49 -1.88 0.66 -2.96
C MET A 49 -1.58 -0.45 -1.95
N GLY A 50 -1.21 -0.10 -0.72
CA GLY A 50 -0.98 -1.06 0.35
C GLY A 50 -2.22 -1.89 0.68
N HIS A 51 -3.39 -1.26 0.74
CA HIS A 51 -4.66 -1.93 0.99
C HIS A 51 -5.02 -2.91 -0.12
N MET A 52 -4.95 -2.49 -1.39
CA MET A 52 -5.24 -3.38 -2.52
C MET A 52 -4.30 -4.61 -2.56
N LEU A 53 -3.00 -4.40 -2.32
CA LEU A 53 -2.03 -5.50 -2.29
C LEU A 53 -2.25 -6.43 -1.09
N ALA A 54 -2.63 -5.90 0.06
CA ALA A 54 -2.97 -6.70 1.23
C ALA A 54 -4.21 -7.56 0.99
N GLU A 55 -5.25 -7.03 0.34
CA GLU A 55 -6.42 -7.83 -0.03
C GLU A 55 -6.06 -8.95 -1.02
N VAL A 56 -5.22 -8.67 -2.00
CA VAL A 56 -4.70 -9.69 -2.93
C VAL A 56 -3.96 -10.78 -2.18
N MET A 57 -3.13 -10.42 -1.20
CA MET A 57 -2.39 -11.39 -0.38
C MET A 57 -3.32 -12.30 0.43
N VAL A 58 -4.38 -11.74 1.02
CA VAL A 58 -5.39 -12.54 1.74
C VAL A 58 -6.08 -13.51 0.78
N ARG A 59 -6.48 -13.06 -0.41
CA ARG A 59 -7.10 -13.93 -1.43
C ARG A 59 -6.16 -15.06 -1.86
N ILE A 60 -4.87 -14.75 -2.06
CA ILE A 60 -3.86 -15.76 -2.39
C ILE A 60 -3.71 -16.76 -1.24
N SER A 61 -3.68 -16.29 0.01
CA SER A 61 -3.60 -17.17 1.18
C SER A 61 -4.78 -18.13 1.26
N LEU A 62 -6.00 -17.63 1.06
CA LEU A 62 -7.22 -18.44 1.06
C LEU A 62 -7.17 -19.51 -0.03
N LEU A 63 -6.83 -19.12 -1.26
CA LEU A 63 -6.69 -20.07 -2.38
C LEU A 63 -5.64 -21.15 -2.12
N LEU A 64 -4.53 -20.80 -1.47
CA LEU A 64 -3.50 -21.77 -1.10
C LEU A 64 -4.01 -22.72 -0.01
N THR A 65 -4.64 -22.20 1.04
CA THR A 65 -5.20 -23.03 2.11
C THR A 65 -6.27 -23.99 1.59
N ASP A 66 -7.16 -23.53 0.70
CA ASP A 66 -8.18 -24.37 0.07
C ASP A 66 -7.58 -25.44 -0.86
N TYR A 67 -6.44 -25.16 -1.51
CA TYR A 67 -5.76 -26.14 -2.38
C TYR A 67 -5.09 -27.28 -1.60
N PHE A 68 -4.64 -27.02 -0.37
CA PHE A 68 -3.93 -28.01 0.47
C PHE A 68 -4.84 -28.79 1.43
N ASN A 69 -6.14 -28.46 1.49
CA ASN A 69 -7.17 -29.21 2.23
C ASN A 69 -7.93 -30.17 1.31
#